data_AF-A0A1B8DVW2-F1
#
_entry.id   AF-A0A1B8DVW2-F1
#
_cell.length_a   1.000
_cell.length_b   1.000
_cell.length_c   1.000
_cell.angle_alpha   90.00
_cell.angle_beta   90.00
_cell.angle_gamma   90.00
#
_symmetry.space_group_name_H-M   'P 1'
#
loop_
_entity.id
_entity.type
_entity.pdbx_description
1 polymer ?
#
loop_
_entity_poly.entity_id
_entity_poly.type
_entity_poly.pdbx_seq_one_letter_code
_entity_poly.pdbx_strand_id
1 'polypeptide(L)'
;MDRITCIYPISDQQFITPSYPEPRVNERIPKDQFYKFVQARGYIFILPSFLVPCPTEPLDPIFPIPAPPQHDRSTTQAAPGGTWVSPQTHPGPRATTLFRYDMAMAMNRGVLVSAVLAATATMAMAHEHDEGEIPDGSAVSAEPLDAILWIHIIIQMVAFGIIFPVGMVLGIVRNRWHVPVQVLGTAIAIVGYFLGHAHKGRQFATNVHSKFANWLMLMLVAQIVMGAYLRLHLTKGINGQVRRGVLLGHNVLGKAIPVASWTQMLFGGIAALGFCRDDHLGQCLAHFIMGSAFIAYGIIMMIMLLVGQAWLRRTNRSQEFFDSAVIAAWGCVNTFTEHRWGGAWVENDIQHTVMGVIWWAAGLAGIWLARGRDGSPKRNFVPGFVLFLTGWGMSAHPQHNMLSTMVHIAFGYTLMAAGVTRMVEVMFVLNDKASTESGEPRSFQYIPPFLLMASGFTFMSATEEQMALLSGAGITHVSYILVLYSFAFLLFLLVNVLLHIYAVNAGPSVPPKDVEGVRRHRPSDSRQIREAEEFELDGLISEDEGGGGRESGLESPSTLGKNSETRVA
;
A
#
# COMPACT_ATOMS: atom_id res chain seq x y z
N MET A 1 -23.42 15.13 -29.92
CA MET A 1 -22.78 15.53 -28.66
C MET A 1 -23.75 15.20 -27.55
N ASP A 2 -23.18 14.63 -26.48
CA ASP A 2 -23.76 14.24 -25.19
C ASP A 2 -24.81 13.12 -25.11
N ARG A 3 -24.32 12.03 -24.46
CA ARG A 3 -24.91 11.17 -23.41
C ARG A 3 -26.40 10.84 -23.55
N ILE A 4 -26.82 9.59 -23.34
CA ILE A 4 -27.26 9.11 -22.02
C ILE A 4 -27.63 7.63 -22.21
N THR A 5 -27.07 6.74 -21.39
CA THR A 5 -27.51 5.35 -21.29
C THR A 5 -28.45 5.28 -20.08
N CYS A 6 -29.74 5.05 -20.32
CA CYS A 6 -30.69 4.64 -19.28
C CYS A 6 -31.20 3.23 -19.61
N ILE A 7 -31.11 2.39 -18.58
CA ILE A 7 -31.50 0.98 -18.49
C ILE A 7 -33.02 0.90 -18.32
N TYR A 8 -33.66 -0.07 -18.98
CA TYR A 8 -35.00 -0.58 -18.60
C TYR A 8 -35.04 -2.12 -18.67
N PRO A 9 -35.92 -2.75 -17.88
CA PRO A 9 -35.75 -4.08 -17.31
C PRO A 9 -36.33 -5.18 -18.21
N ILE A 10 -35.75 -6.38 -18.13
CA ILE A 10 -36.36 -7.57 -18.71
C ILE A 10 -37.02 -8.35 -17.58
N SER A 11 -38.36 -8.26 -17.55
CA SER A 11 -39.24 -9.17 -16.84
C SER A 11 -39.43 -10.47 -17.62
N ASP A 12 -39.57 -11.56 -16.88
CA ASP A 12 -40.21 -12.83 -17.25
C ASP A 12 -39.78 -13.49 -18.57
N GLN A 13 -38.72 -14.30 -18.49
CA GLN A 13 -38.59 -15.49 -19.35
C GLN A 13 -38.79 -16.75 -18.50
N GLN A 14 -39.88 -17.45 -18.82
CA GLN A 14 -40.19 -18.79 -18.36
C GLN A 14 -39.02 -19.74 -18.65
N PHE A 15 -38.42 -20.29 -17.59
CA PHE A 15 -37.47 -21.38 -17.69
C PHE A 15 -38.21 -22.69 -17.97
N ILE A 16 -37.98 -23.26 -19.15
CA ILE A 16 -38.20 -24.69 -19.42
C ILE A 16 -37.03 -25.43 -18.77
N THR A 17 -37.27 -26.12 -17.66
CA THR A 17 -36.28 -26.98 -16.99
C THR A 17 -36.19 -28.34 -17.70
N PRO A 18 -35.02 -28.79 -18.19
CA PRO A 18 -34.78 -30.21 -18.44
C PRO A 18 -34.60 -30.90 -17.09
N SER A 19 -35.40 -31.92 -16.80
CA SER A 19 -35.26 -32.77 -15.63
C SER A 19 -33.98 -33.59 -15.71
N TYR A 20 -32.93 -33.14 -15.02
CA TYR A 20 -31.76 -33.95 -14.70
C TYR A 20 -31.97 -34.63 -13.33
N PRO A 21 -31.61 -35.92 -13.17
CA PRO A 21 -31.72 -36.59 -11.88
C PRO A 21 -30.76 -35.93 -10.88
N GLU A 22 -31.26 -35.67 -9.67
CA GLU A 22 -30.48 -35.13 -8.54
C GLU A 22 -29.22 -35.98 -8.27
N PRO A 23 -28.04 -35.37 -8.07
CA PRO A 23 -26.88 -36.10 -7.58
C PRO A 23 -27.08 -36.41 -6.09
N ARG A 24 -26.99 -37.69 -5.74
CA ARG A 24 -27.00 -38.12 -4.34
C ARG A 24 -25.75 -37.59 -3.65
N VAL A 25 -25.96 -36.85 -2.57
CA VAL A 25 -24.92 -36.41 -1.62
C VAL A 25 -24.17 -37.64 -1.08
N ASN A 26 -22.83 -37.61 -1.12
CA ASN A 26 -21.83 -38.60 -0.62
C ASN A 26 -21.20 -39.62 -1.60
N GLU A 27 -20.74 -39.23 -2.78
CA GLU A 27 -19.68 -40.00 -3.47
C GLU A 27 -18.33 -39.28 -3.43
N ARG A 28 -17.37 -39.87 -2.69
CA ARG A 28 -15.96 -39.49 -2.72
C ARG A 28 -15.42 -39.73 -4.14
N ILE A 29 -14.84 -38.70 -4.74
CA ILE A 29 -14.13 -38.84 -6.02
C ILE A 29 -12.90 -39.75 -5.78
N PRO A 30 -12.81 -40.93 -6.43
CA PRO A 30 -11.67 -41.82 -6.24
C PRO A 30 -10.39 -41.24 -6.88
N LYS A 31 -9.23 -41.54 -6.26
CA LYS A 31 -7.90 -40.98 -6.59
C LYS A 31 -7.44 -41.18 -8.05
N ASP A 32 -8.09 -42.03 -8.82
CA ASP A 32 -7.68 -42.39 -10.19
C ASP A 32 -8.33 -41.51 -11.29
N GLN A 33 -9.37 -40.74 -10.98
CA GLN A 33 -10.04 -39.86 -11.96
C GLN A 33 -9.25 -38.57 -12.25
N PHE A 34 -8.58 -37.99 -11.26
CA PHE A 34 -7.78 -36.77 -11.45
C PHE A 34 -6.53 -37.03 -12.30
N TYR A 35 -5.81 -38.13 -12.06
CA TYR A 35 -4.67 -38.54 -12.88
C TYR A 35 -5.09 -38.86 -14.32
N LYS A 36 -6.25 -39.49 -14.52
CA LYS A 36 -6.81 -39.75 -15.86
C LYS A 36 -7.26 -38.47 -16.57
N PHE A 37 -7.78 -37.47 -15.87
CA PHE A 37 -8.13 -36.17 -16.48
C PHE A 37 -6.90 -35.41 -16.98
N VAL A 38 -5.81 -35.43 -16.20
CA VAL A 38 -4.54 -34.79 -16.58
C VAL A 38 -3.80 -35.58 -17.68
N GLN A 39 -3.89 -36.92 -17.70
CA GLN A 39 -3.26 -37.74 -18.76
C GLN A 39 -4.08 -37.82 -20.06
N ALA A 40 -5.42 -37.78 -20.02
CA ALA A 40 -6.26 -38.11 -21.17
C ALA A 40 -6.52 -36.95 -22.14
N ARG A 41 -6.10 -35.71 -21.84
CA ARG A 41 -6.30 -34.55 -22.72
C ARG A 41 -5.05 -33.69 -22.92
N GLY A 42 -3.94 -34.37 -23.19
CA GLY A 42 -2.77 -33.75 -23.82
C GLY A 42 -3.04 -33.35 -25.27
N TYR A 43 -3.82 -32.29 -25.51
CA TYR A 43 -3.84 -31.55 -26.77
C TYR A 43 -4.11 -30.06 -26.53
N ILE A 44 -3.09 -29.27 -26.82
CA ILE A 44 -3.13 -27.82 -27.01
C ILE A 44 -3.82 -27.52 -28.36
N PHE A 45 -4.91 -26.75 -28.37
CA PHE A 45 -5.38 -25.90 -29.51
C PHE A 45 -6.33 -24.82 -28.94
N ILE A 46 -5.91 -23.55 -28.85
CA ILE A 46 -6.16 -22.39 -29.75
C ILE A 46 -7.63 -21.89 -29.79
N LEU A 47 -7.82 -20.66 -29.27
CA LEU A 47 -8.84 -19.61 -29.51
C LEU A 47 -10.34 -19.99 -29.65
N PRO A 48 -11.27 -19.32 -28.91
CA PRO A 48 -12.63 -19.16 -29.38
C PRO A 48 -12.74 -17.94 -30.32
N SER A 49 -13.11 -18.23 -31.56
CA SER A 49 -13.51 -17.30 -32.60
C SER A 49 -14.73 -16.47 -32.17
N PHE A 50 -14.58 -15.15 -32.10
CA PHE A 50 -15.69 -14.20 -32.09
C PHE A 50 -15.88 -13.65 -33.50
N LEU A 51 -16.78 -14.25 -34.29
CA LEU A 51 -17.40 -13.64 -35.46
C LEU A 51 -18.78 -14.28 -35.65
N VAL A 52 -19.84 -13.52 -35.37
CA VAL A 52 -21.20 -13.82 -35.83
C VAL A 52 -21.55 -12.73 -36.86
N PRO A 53 -22.02 -13.09 -38.07
CA PRO A 53 -22.33 -12.12 -39.12
C PRO A 53 -23.64 -11.38 -38.84
N CYS A 54 -23.67 -10.09 -39.15
CA CYS A 54 -24.86 -9.25 -39.10
C CYS A 54 -25.73 -9.49 -40.35
N PRO A 55 -27.06 -9.64 -40.26
CA PRO A 55 -27.93 -9.48 -41.40
C PRO A 55 -28.14 -7.99 -41.68
N THR A 56 -27.98 -7.60 -42.94
CA THR A 56 -28.37 -6.32 -43.51
C THR A 56 -29.81 -6.41 -44.04
N GLU A 57 -30.68 -5.45 -43.71
CA GLU A 57 -31.62 -4.73 -44.62
C GLU A 57 -32.75 -3.99 -43.87
N PRO A 58 -33.39 -2.98 -44.50
CA PRO A 58 -33.67 -1.67 -43.88
C PRO A 58 -35.12 -1.47 -43.43
N LEU A 59 -35.36 -0.46 -42.60
CA LEU A 59 -36.71 0.07 -42.35
C LEU A 59 -36.74 1.60 -42.45
N ASP A 60 -37.75 2.07 -43.20
CA ASP A 60 -38.14 3.44 -43.52
C ASP A 60 -38.73 4.22 -42.32
N PRO A 61 -38.85 5.57 -42.42
CA PRO A 61 -38.99 6.46 -41.27
C PRO A 61 -40.43 6.86 -40.98
N ILE A 62 -40.82 6.89 -39.70
CA ILE A 62 -42.11 7.43 -39.24
C ILE A 62 -41.89 8.37 -38.03
N PHE A 63 -41.91 9.67 -38.33
CA PHE A 63 -42.43 10.82 -37.54
C PHE A 63 -41.71 11.34 -36.26
N PRO A 64 -41.89 12.64 -35.88
CA PRO A 64 -40.80 13.61 -35.87
C PRO A 64 -40.46 14.12 -34.46
N ILE A 65 -39.24 14.66 -34.31
CA ILE A 65 -38.79 15.38 -33.10
C ILE A 65 -38.69 16.88 -33.42
N PRO A 66 -39.24 17.78 -32.57
CA PRO A 66 -39.20 19.21 -32.80
C PRO A 66 -37.83 19.83 -32.45
N ALA A 67 -37.44 20.85 -33.23
CA ALA A 67 -36.16 21.54 -33.11
C ALA A 67 -36.12 22.53 -31.92
N PRO A 68 -34.94 22.76 -31.31
CA PRO A 68 -34.74 23.86 -30.37
C PRO A 68 -34.48 25.19 -31.09
N PRO A 69 -34.92 26.34 -30.53
CA PRO A 69 -34.83 27.63 -31.20
C PRO A 69 -33.43 28.25 -31.11
N GLN A 70 -33.05 28.95 -32.19
CA GLN A 70 -31.90 29.86 -32.27
C GLN A 70 -32.37 31.33 -32.25
N HIS A 71 -31.39 32.21 -32.00
CA HIS A 71 -31.36 33.68 -32.05
C HIS A 71 -31.58 34.42 -30.71
N ASP A 72 -30.86 35.49 -30.37
CA ASP A 72 -30.04 36.37 -31.21
C ASP A 72 -28.96 37.15 -30.45
N ARG A 73 -28.01 37.71 -31.20
CA ARG A 73 -27.02 38.69 -30.75
C ARG A 73 -27.67 40.06 -30.52
N SER A 74 -27.24 40.75 -29.46
CA SER A 74 -26.77 42.15 -29.42
C SER A 74 -27.14 42.84 -28.10
N THR A 75 -26.14 43.33 -27.37
CA THR A 75 -26.01 44.74 -26.98
C THR A 75 -24.78 44.94 -26.09
N THR A 76 -23.96 45.87 -26.54
CA THR A 76 -22.82 46.51 -25.87
C THR A 76 -23.29 47.42 -24.73
N GLN A 77 -22.58 47.41 -23.60
CA GLN A 77 -22.35 48.64 -22.82
C GLN A 77 -21.11 48.51 -21.93
N ALA A 78 -20.26 49.54 -22.02
CA ALA A 78 -18.98 49.71 -21.33
C ALA A 78 -19.16 50.55 -20.06
N ALA A 79 -18.30 50.33 -19.06
CA ALA A 79 -17.99 51.30 -18.00
C ALA A 79 -16.61 50.97 -17.35
N PRO A 80 -15.90 51.95 -16.77
CA PRO A 80 -14.46 52.10 -17.00
C PRO A 80 -13.55 51.94 -15.77
N GLY A 81 -12.27 51.71 -16.05
CA GLY A 81 -11.11 52.42 -15.47
C GLY A 81 -10.89 52.38 -13.96
N GLY A 82 -10.08 51.43 -13.49
CA GLY A 82 -9.46 51.45 -12.16
C GLY A 82 -7.94 51.46 -12.27
N THR A 83 -7.33 52.57 -11.86
CA THR A 83 -5.91 52.87 -11.90
C THR A 83 -5.10 52.08 -10.88
N TRP A 84 -3.91 51.64 -11.30
CA TRP A 84 -2.86 51.07 -10.47
C TRP A 84 -2.21 52.15 -9.61
N VAL A 85 -2.17 51.94 -8.30
CA VAL A 85 -1.40 52.75 -7.35
C VAL A 85 -0.43 51.85 -6.61
N SER A 86 0.85 52.11 -6.81
CA SER A 86 1.97 51.58 -6.02
C SER A 86 2.11 52.33 -4.70
N PRO A 87 2.54 51.68 -3.62
CA PRO A 87 3.14 52.38 -2.48
C PRO A 87 4.66 52.33 -2.52
N GLN A 88 5.22 53.47 -2.15
CA GLN A 88 6.61 53.88 -2.24
C GLN A 88 7.53 53.18 -1.23
N THR A 89 8.80 53.11 -1.63
CA THR A 89 9.98 52.87 -0.80
C THR A 89 10.30 54.09 0.06
N HIS A 90 10.72 53.89 1.31
CA HIS A 90 11.60 54.81 2.06
C HIS A 90 12.33 54.07 3.22
N PRO A 91 13.45 54.61 3.71
CA PRO A 91 14.68 53.86 4.00
C PRO A 91 14.81 53.40 5.46
N GLY A 92 15.64 52.37 5.68
CA GLY A 92 15.97 51.89 7.02
C GLY A 92 16.97 52.79 7.77
N PRO A 93 17.17 52.52 9.08
CA PRO A 93 18.43 52.76 9.74
C PRO A 93 19.11 51.45 10.21
N ARG A 94 20.41 51.61 10.43
CA ARG A 94 21.45 50.59 10.53
C ARG A 94 21.39 49.73 11.79
N ALA A 95 21.91 48.53 11.59
CA ALA A 95 22.65 47.68 12.52
C ALA A 95 23.12 48.33 13.83
N THR A 96 22.61 47.79 14.94
CA THR A 96 23.39 47.41 16.14
C THR A 96 22.45 46.64 17.06
N THR A 97 22.76 45.37 17.32
CA THR A 97 22.60 44.59 18.59
C THR A 97 22.59 43.11 18.22
N LEU A 98 23.76 42.60 17.82
CA LEU A 98 24.09 41.18 17.83
C LEU A 98 24.53 40.84 19.27
N PHE A 99 24.27 39.60 19.70
CA PHE A 99 24.54 38.99 21.02
C PHE A 99 23.51 39.26 22.14
N ARG A 100 22.50 38.38 22.22
CA ARG A 100 22.02 37.69 23.47
C ARG A 100 20.63 37.05 23.25
N TYR A 101 20.52 35.97 22.47
CA TYR A 101 19.28 35.16 22.43
C TYR A 101 19.52 33.65 22.23
N ASP A 102 20.65 33.09 22.65
CA ASP A 102 20.94 31.64 22.48
C ASP A 102 21.05 30.82 23.78
N MET A 103 20.60 31.32 24.93
CA MET A 103 20.73 30.57 26.20
C MET A 103 19.47 30.44 27.06
N ALA A 104 18.29 30.85 26.56
CA ALA A 104 17.04 30.78 27.33
C ALA A 104 16.09 29.62 26.92
N MET A 105 16.33 28.94 25.80
CA MET A 105 15.43 27.88 25.31
C MET A 105 15.85 26.44 25.63
N ALA A 106 17.02 26.25 26.24
CA ALA A 106 17.54 24.92 26.59
C ALA A 106 16.98 24.36 27.91
N MET A 107 16.43 25.21 28.78
CA MET A 107 16.08 24.84 30.16
C MET A 107 14.64 24.34 30.37
N ASN A 108 13.80 24.36 29.31
CA ASN A 108 12.39 23.98 29.39
C ASN A 108 12.06 22.57 28.81
N ARG A 109 13.06 21.86 28.27
CA ARG A 109 12.87 20.51 27.71
C ARG A 109 12.95 19.39 28.75
N GLY A 110 13.71 19.58 29.82
CA GLY A 110 13.82 18.61 30.92
C GLY A 110 12.52 18.51 31.73
N VAL A 111 11.86 19.65 31.98
CA VAL A 111 10.65 19.73 32.80
C VAL A 111 9.46 19.01 32.14
N LEU A 112 9.32 19.08 30.82
CA LEU A 112 8.24 18.40 30.10
C LEU A 112 8.43 16.88 30.06
N VAL A 113 9.68 16.40 29.89
CA VAL A 113 10.01 14.96 29.91
C VAL A 113 9.84 14.39 31.31
N SER A 114 10.23 15.13 32.35
CA SER A 114 10.03 14.74 33.74
C SER A 114 8.55 14.79 34.15
N ALA A 115 7.75 15.72 33.62
CA ALA A 115 6.30 15.76 33.88
C ALA A 115 5.56 14.59 33.22
N VAL A 116 5.97 14.17 32.01
CA VAL A 116 5.42 12.98 31.35
C VAL A 116 5.82 11.70 32.10
N LEU A 117 7.07 11.58 32.55
CA LEU A 117 7.52 10.43 33.36
C LEU A 117 6.84 10.38 34.74
N ALA A 118 6.62 11.52 35.39
CA ALA A 118 5.93 11.59 36.67
C ALA A 118 4.44 11.24 36.55
N ALA A 119 3.77 11.65 35.46
CA ALA A 119 2.39 11.25 35.18
C ALA A 119 2.26 9.74 34.86
N THR A 120 3.28 9.12 34.28
CA THR A 120 3.29 7.66 34.03
C THR A 120 3.48 6.82 35.29
N ALA A 121 4.18 7.34 36.31
CA ALA A 121 4.38 6.61 37.56
C ALA A 121 3.09 6.47 38.39
N THR A 122 2.15 7.42 38.28
CA THR A 122 0.86 7.37 38.97
C THR A 122 -0.18 6.49 38.28
N MET A 123 -0.02 6.16 36.99
CA MET A 123 -0.92 5.26 36.26
C MET A 123 -0.50 3.78 36.31
N ALA A 124 0.68 3.48 36.87
CA ALA A 124 1.18 2.11 37.03
C ALA A 124 0.56 1.35 38.21
N MET A 125 -0.40 1.93 38.93
CA MET A 125 -1.22 1.25 39.92
C MET A 125 -2.56 0.83 39.29
N ALA A 126 -2.53 -0.18 38.43
CA ALA A 126 -3.74 -0.84 37.95
C ALA A 126 -4.10 -2.00 38.89
N HIS A 127 -5.29 -1.89 39.47
CA HIS A 127 -5.94 -2.81 40.40
C HIS A 127 -6.40 -4.11 39.72
N GLU A 128 -6.70 -5.11 40.56
CA GLU A 128 -7.25 -6.44 40.25
C GLU A 128 -8.30 -6.47 39.12
N HIS A 129 -8.18 -7.49 38.27
CA HIS A 129 -9.19 -7.87 37.28
C HIS A 129 -10.46 -8.33 38.01
N ASP A 130 -11.43 -7.45 38.14
CA ASP A 130 -12.79 -7.81 38.52
C ASP A 130 -13.38 -8.58 37.32
N GLU A 131 -13.37 -9.91 37.40
CA GLU A 131 -13.82 -10.80 36.32
C GLU A 131 -15.34 -10.69 36.16
N GLY A 132 -15.79 -9.75 35.32
CA GLY A 132 -17.05 -9.93 34.62
C GLY A 132 -16.93 -11.24 33.82
N GLU A 133 -17.57 -12.31 34.30
CA GLU A 133 -17.45 -13.65 33.76
C GLU A 133 -17.75 -13.65 32.26
N ILE A 134 -16.72 -13.84 31.44
CA ILE A 134 -16.89 -14.11 30.01
C ILE A 134 -17.65 -15.44 29.92
N PRO A 135 -18.84 -15.48 29.28
CA PRO A 135 -19.61 -16.72 29.19
C PRO A 135 -18.77 -17.87 28.63
N ASP A 136 -18.96 -19.09 29.16
CA ASP A 136 -18.24 -20.28 28.72
C ASP A 136 -18.37 -20.47 27.19
N GLY A 137 -17.22 -20.60 26.52
CA GLY A 137 -17.15 -20.73 25.06
C GLY A 137 -17.25 -19.42 24.27
N SER A 138 -17.32 -18.26 24.94
CA SER A 138 -17.28 -16.95 24.27
C SER A 138 -15.90 -16.27 24.40
N ALA A 139 -15.61 -15.41 23.43
CA ALA A 139 -14.33 -14.67 23.34
C ALA A 139 -14.35 -13.32 24.07
N VAL A 140 -15.55 -12.78 24.25
CA VAL A 140 -15.82 -11.43 24.74
C VAL A 140 -17.08 -11.46 25.59
N SER A 141 -17.14 -10.60 26.61
CA SER A 141 -18.33 -10.45 27.42
C SER A 141 -19.45 -9.68 26.68
N ALA A 142 -20.68 -9.75 27.21
CA ALA A 142 -21.86 -9.17 26.59
C ALA A 142 -21.88 -7.62 26.64
N GLU A 143 -21.12 -7.03 27.57
CA GLU A 143 -21.06 -5.58 27.73
C GLU A 143 -20.58 -4.89 26.44
N PRO A 144 -21.10 -3.68 26.15
CA PRO A 144 -20.61 -2.89 25.04
C PRO A 144 -19.18 -2.37 25.31
N LEU A 145 -18.51 -1.94 24.23
CA LEU A 145 -17.26 -1.18 24.36
C LEU A 145 -17.54 0.13 25.09
N ASP A 146 -16.84 0.38 26.19
CA ASP A 146 -16.98 1.61 26.96
C ASP A 146 -16.28 2.79 26.26
N ALA A 147 -16.52 4.00 26.79
CA ALA A 147 -15.92 5.22 26.23
C ALA A 147 -14.39 5.20 26.30
N ILE A 148 -13.81 4.60 27.34
CA ILE A 148 -12.36 4.50 27.53
C ILE A 148 -11.74 3.67 26.40
N LEU A 149 -12.34 2.53 26.07
CA LEU A 149 -11.86 1.66 25.02
C LEU A 149 -12.05 2.27 23.62
N TRP A 150 -13.15 2.98 23.39
CA TRP A 150 -13.31 3.76 22.16
C TRP A 150 -12.24 4.83 22.00
N ILE A 151 -11.92 5.56 23.08
CA ILE A 151 -10.84 6.55 23.08
C ILE A 151 -9.51 5.86 22.79
N HIS A 152 -9.21 4.73 23.44
CA HIS A 152 -8.02 3.91 23.15
C HIS A 152 -7.91 3.58 21.66
N ILE A 153 -8.97 3.01 21.06
CA ILE A 153 -8.97 2.62 19.64
C ILE A 153 -8.67 3.83 18.76
N ILE A 154 -9.40 4.94 18.93
CA ILE A 154 -9.27 6.11 18.08
C ILE A 154 -7.87 6.72 18.20
N ILE A 155 -7.35 6.93 19.41
CA ILE A 155 -6.07 7.59 19.58
C ILE A 155 -4.91 6.70 19.14
N GLN A 156 -5.01 5.37 19.30
CA GLN A 156 -4.00 4.44 18.78
C GLN A 156 -4.02 4.39 17.25
N MET A 157 -5.20 4.37 16.62
CA MET A 157 -5.31 4.46 15.16
C MET A 157 -4.73 5.77 14.61
N VAL A 158 -4.93 6.90 15.28
CA VAL A 158 -4.33 8.17 14.87
C VAL A 158 -2.80 8.15 15.06
N ALA A 159 -2.32 7.67 16.20
CA ALA A 159 -0.88 7.63 16.49
C ALA A 159 -0.14 6.70 15.51
N PHE A 160 -0.55 5.44 15.42
CA PHE A 160 0.11 4.40 14.64
C PHE A 160 -0.30 4.37 13.16
N GLY A 161 -1.53 4.76 12.84
CA GLY A 161 -2.00 4.81 11.46
C GLY A 161 -1.61 6.09 10.72
N ILE A 162 -1.39 7.21 11.40
CA ILE A 162 -1.15 8.51 10.74
C ILE A 162 0.14 9.19 11.22
N ILE A 163 0.27 9.47 12.51
CA ILE A 163 1.36 10.31 13.04
C ILE A 163 2.73 9.63 12.85
N PHE A 164 2.86 8.35 13.22
CA PHE A 164 4.11 7.61 13.09
C PHE A 164 4.56 7.43 11.63
N PRO A 165 3.69 7.04 10.67
CA PRO A 165 4.03 7.04 9.25
C PRO A 165 4.50 8.41 8.73
N VAL A 166 3.82 9.51 9.10
CA VAL A 166 4.25 10.87 8.72
C VAL A 166 5.63 11.18 9.31
N GLY A 167 5.83 10.90 10.60
CA GLY A 167 7.12 11.06 11.25
C GLY A 167 8.22 10.24 10.58
N MET A 168 7.94 9.01 10.17
CA MET A 168 8.87 8.13 9.47
C MET A 168 9.28 8.71 8.11
N VAL A 169 8.33 9.16 7.29
CA VAL A 169 8.63 9.80 6.00
C VAL A 169 9.47 11.06 6.19
N LEU A 170 9.13 11.91 7.16
CA LEU A 170 9.93 13.08 7.51
C LEU A 170 11.35 12.71 7.94
N GLY A 171 11.53 11.57 8.59
CA GLY A 171 12.84 11.03 8.97
C GLY A 171 13.67 10.61 7.75
N ILE A 172 13.05 9.94 6.78
CA ILE A 172 13.71 9.54 5.52
C ILE A 172 14.25 10.78 4.78
N VAL A 173 13.46 11.84 4.68
CA VAL A 173 13.87 13.10 4.02
C VAL A 173 14.67 14.04 4.94
N ARG A 174 15.13 13.56 6.11
CA ARG A 174 15.92 14.30 7.11
C ARG A 174 15.31 15.66 7.52
N ASN A 175 13.98 15.75 7.60
CA ASN A 175 13.27 16.97 7.98
C ASN A 175 13.29 17.19 9.50
N ARG A 176 13.53 18.44 9.94
CA ARG A 176 13.56 18.83 11.37
C ARG A 176 12.29 18.49 12.16
N TRP A 177 11.15 18.34 11.48
CA TRP A 177 9.87 17.96 12.09
C TRP A 177 9.77 16.48 12.44
N HIS A 178 10.69 15.63 11.97
CA HIS A 178 10.74 14.22 12.33
C HIS A 178 10.65 14.01 13.85
N VAL A 179 11.59 14.58 14.62
CA VAL A 179 11.64 14.37 16.08
C VAL A 179 10.40 14.91 16.80
N PRO A 180 9.93 16.16 16.57
CA PRO A 180 8.70 16.66 17.18
C PRO A 180 7.47 15.78 16.91
N VAL A 181 7.27 15.34 15.66
CA VAL A 181 6.13 14.50 15.28
C VAL A 181 6.22 13.12 15.96
N GLN A 182 7.42 12.52 16.02
CA GLN A 182 7.65 11.25 16.70
C GLN A 182 7.39 11.34 18.22
N VAL A 183 7.81 12.43 18.86
CA VAL A 183 7.55 12.67 20.28
C VAL A 183 6.05 12.83 20.56
N LEU A 184 5.34 13.57 19.69
CA LEU A 184 3.88 13.70 19.80
C LEU A 184 3.18 12.34 19.64
N GLY A 185 3.54 11.58 18.61
CA GLY A 185 2.99 10.23 18.39
C GLY A 185 3.24 9.29 19.57
N THR A 186 4.45 9.35 20.14
CA THR A 186 4.83 8.56 21.32
C THR A 186 3.99 8.94 22.55
N ALA A 187 3.81 10.23 22.83
CA ALA A 187 3.00 10.68 23.96
C ALA A 187 1.55 10.18 23.86
N ILE A 188 0.95 10.30 22.67
CA ILE A 188 -0.41 9.81 22.40
C ILE A 188 -0.48 8.28 22.53
N ALA A 189 0.50 7.55 21.98
CA ALA A 189 0.54 6.10 22.02
C ALA A 189 0.69 5.54 23.44
N ILE A 190 1.49 6.19 24.30
CA ILE A 190 1.64 5.81 25.71
C ILE A 190 0.32 6.00 26.45
N VAL A 191 -0.35 7.14 26.28
CA VAL A 191 -1.67 7.39 26.87
C VAL A 191 -2.66 6.32 26.40
N GLY A 192 -2.71 6.05 25.10
CA GLY A 192 -3.54 4.98 24.52
C GLY A 192 -3.24 3.63 25.13
N TYR A 193 -1.96 3.25 25.30
CA TYR A 193 -1.58 1.95 25.83
C TYR A 193 -2.14 1.74 27.24
N PHE A 194 -2.06 2.73 28.12
CA PHE A 194 -2.63 2.64 29.47
C PHE A 194 -4.16 2.66 29.48
N LEU A 195 -4.81 3.45 28.62
CA LEU A 195 -6.28 3.42 28.51
C LEU A 195 -6.81 2.03 28.12
N GLY A 196 -6.07 1.29 27.29
CA GLY A 196 -6.39 -0.08 26.92
C GLY A 196 -6.32 -1.09 28.07
N HIS A 197 -5.71 -0.74 29.20
CA HIS A 197 -5.67 -1.57 30.41
C HIS A 197 -6.60 -1.02 31.52
N ALA A 198 -7.10 0.21 31.38
CA ALA A 198 -7.90 0.89 32.39
C ALA A 198 -9.42 0.83 32.12
N HIS A 199 -9.84 0.18 31.03
CA HIS A 199 -11.25 0.05 30.69
C HIS A 199 -11.98 -0.86 31.68
N LYS A 200 -13.28 -0.62 31.86
CA LYS A 200 -14.16 -1.40 32.76
C LYS A 200 -15.38 -1.98 32.05
N GLY A 201 -15.54 -1.70 30.75
CA GLY A 201 -16.60 -2.26 29.92
C GLY A 201 -16.33 -3.71 29.53
N ARG A 202 -16.56 -4.03 28.24
CA ARG A 202 -16.32 -5.36 27.66
C ARG A 202 -15.01 -6.00 28.13
N GLN A 203 -15.11 -7.24 28.60
CA GLN A 203 -13.98 -8.09 28.97
C GLN A 203 -13.56 -8.95 27.78
N PHE A 204 -12.27 -9.26 27.69
CA PHE A 204 -11.67 -9.99 26.57
C PHE A 204 -10.89 -11.20 27.06
N ALA A 205 -11.15 -12.37 26.47
CA ALA A 205 -10.32 -13.54 26.70
C ALA A 205 -8.90 -13.28 26.17
N THR A 206 -7.91 -14.05 26.67
CA THR A 206 -6.51 -13.89 26.26
C THR A 206 -6.39 -13.93 24.73
N ASN A 207 -5.83 -12.87 24.15
CA ASN A 207 -5.87 -12.66 22.71
C ASN A 207 -4.50 -12.23 22.17
N VAL A 208 -4.37 -12.26 20.84
CA VAL A 208 -3.11 -11.92 20.15
C VAL A 208 -2.83 -10.41 20.19
N HIS A 209 -3.85 -9.56 20.26
CA HIS A 209 -3.70 -8.11 20.30
C HIS A 209 -2.95 -7.65 21.56
N SER A 210 -3.32 -8.13 22.74
CA SER A 210 -2.64 -7.77 23.99
C SER A 210 -1.22 -8.31 24.06
N LYS A 211 -1.00 -9.55 23.57
CA LYS A 211 0.34 -10.15 23.49
C LYS A 211 1.26 -9.41 22.52
N PHE A 212 0.75 -9.05 21.33
CA PHE A 212 1.53 -8.35 20.31
C PHE A 212 1.75 -6.87 20.63
N ALA A 213 0.84 -6.22 21.37
CA ALA A 213 1.00 -4.85 21.83
C ALA A 213 2.35 -4.63 22.54
N ASN A 214 2.74 -5.56 23.41
CA ASN A 214 3.99 -5.46 24.16
C ASN A 214 5.22 -5.48 23.24
N TRP A 215 5.18 -6.28 22.17
CA TRP A 215 6.23 -6.28 21.16
C TRP A 215 6.28 -4.97 20.37
N LEU A 216 5.12 -4.44 19.97
CA LEU A 216 5.06 -3.14 19.29
C LEU A 216 5.59 -2.00 20.19
N MET A 217 5.24 -2.01 21.47
CA MET A 217 5.75 -1.02 22.43
C MET A 217 7.27 -1.18 22.66
N LEU A 218 7.79 -2.40 22.70
CA LEU A 218 9.24 -2.65 22.77
C LEU A 218 9.96 -2.11 21.53
N MET A 219 9.39 -2.30 20.33
CA MET A 219 9.92 -1.73 19.09
C MET A 219 9.95 -0.20 19.15
N LEU A 220 8.89 0.43 19.67
CA LEU A 220 8.82 1.88 19.86
C LEU A 220 9.86 2.39 20.86
N VAL A 221 10.00 1.72 22.02
CA VAL A 221 11.04 2.07 23.02
C VAL A 221 12.43 1.94 22.41
N ALA A 222 12.72 0.86 21.69
CA ALA A 222 13.99 0.67 21.01
C ALA A 222 14.25 1.79 19.99
N GLN A 223 13.25 2.20 19.21
CA GLN A 223 13.36 3.34 18.30
C GLN A 223 13.70 4.65 19.01
N ILE A 224 13.04 4.94 20.14
CA ILE A 224 13.27 6.16 20.92
C ILE A 224 14.69 6.15 21.50
N VAL A 225 15.13 5.03 22.07
CA VAL A 225 16.48 4.90 22.66
C VAL A 225 17.55 5.05 21.59
N MET A 226 17.42 4.36 20.46
CA MET A 226 18.35 4.50 19.34
C MET A 226 18.36 5.92 18.78
N GLY A 227 17.19 6.53 18.59
CA GLY A 227 17.05 7.90 18.11
C GLY A 227 17.66 8.93 19.07
N ALA A 228 17.48 8.75 20.39
CA ALA A 228 18.10 9.59 21.41
C ALA A 228 19.63 9.43 21.39
N TYR A 229 20.14 8.20 21.34
CA TYR A 229 21.58 7.93 21.23
C TYR A 229 22.20 8.63 20.01
N LEU A 230 21.59 8.48 18.83
CA LEU A 230 22.08 9.12 17.59
C LEU A 230 22.12 10.65 17.70
N ARG A 231 21.24 11.23 18.52
CA ARG A 231 21.15 12.67 18.73
C ARG A 231 22.14 13.23 19.76
N LEU A 232 22.77 12.38 20.57
CA LEU A 232 23.82 12.79 21.51
C LEU A 232 25.17 13.06 20.83
N HIS A 233 25.30 12.83 19.51
CA HIS A 233 26.51 13.08 18.71
C HIS A 233 27.79 12.47 19.32
N LEU A 234 27.68 11.28 19.92
CA LEU A 234 28.83 10.54 20.46
C LEU A 234 29.62 9.88 19.31
N THR A 235 30.61 10.59 18.76
CA THR A 235 31.34 10.17 17.55
C THR A 235 32.74 9.59 17.80
N LYS A 236 33.30 9.72 19.01
CA LYS A 236 34.70 9.35 19.29
C LYS A 236 34.86 7.91 19.81
N GLY A 237 35.93 7.25 19.37
CA GLY A 237 36.37 5.94 19.86
C GLY A 237 35.36 4.81 19.55
N ILE A 238 35.12 3.94 20.53
CA ILE A 238 34.17 2.80 20.42
C ILE A 238 32.76 3.27 20.01
N ASN A 239 32.36 4.49 20.40
CA ASN A 239 31.04 5.03 20.08
C ASN A 239 30.82 5.26 18.58
N GLY A 240 31.88 5.51 17.79
CA GLY A 240 31.78 5.63 16.33
C GLY A 240 31.36 4.32 15.66
N GLN A 241 31.97 3.20 16.07
CA GLN A 241 31.60 1.86 15.58
C GLN A 241 30.18 1.47 15.99
N VAL A 242 29.81 1.73 17.25
CA VAL A 242 28.46 1.47 17.77
C VAL A 242 27.42 2.33 17.05
N ARG A 243 27.73 3.60 16.76
CA ARG A 243 26.83 4.52 16.06
C ARG A 243 26.41 4.00 14.69
N ARG A 244 27.31 3.36 13.94
CA ARG A 244 26.97 2.74 12.65
C ARG A 244 25.91 1.64 12.81
N GLY A 245 26.08 0.77 13.81
CA GLY A 245 25.11 -0.28 14.12
C GLY A 245 23.76 0.29 14.55
N VAL A 246 23.77 1.29 15.43
CA VAL A 246 22.55 1.96 15.90
C VAL A 246 21.81 2.68 14.77
N LEU A 247 22.54 3.33 13.85
CA LEU A 247 21.93 3.98 12.68
C LEU A 247 21.20 2.98 11.79
N LEU A 248 21.86 1.85 11.48
CA LEU A 248 21.25 0.78 10.69
C LEU A 248 20.01 0.20 11.40
N GLY A 249 20.14 -0.10 12.70
CA GLY A 249 19.04 -0.61 13.51
C GLY A 249 17.86 0.36 13.56
N HIS A 250 18.12 1.65 13.76
CA HIS A 250 17.11 2.71 13.76
C HIS A 250 16.36 2.76 12.41
N ASN A 251 17.08 2.74 11.29
CA ASN A 251 16.50 2.80 9.95
C ASN A 251 15.67 1.57 9.60
N VAL A 252 16.16 0.36 9.90
CA VAL A 252 15.44 -0.90 9.60
C VAL A 252 14.18 -1.00 10.45
N LEU A 253 14.31 -0.80 11.76
CA LEU A 253 13.19 -0.93 12.68
C LEU A 253 12.13 0.16 12.44
N GLY A 254 12.53 1.39 12.11
CA GLY A 254 11.60 2.48 11.78
C GLY A 254 10.77 2.19 10.52
N LYS A 255 11.35 1.53 9.52
CA LYS A 255 10.63 1.09 8.30
C LYS A 255 9.74 -0.14 8.54
N ALA A 256 10.04 -0.95 9.57
CA ALA A 256 9.22 -2.12 9.94
C ALA A 256 7.98 -1.75 10.77
N ILE A 257 8.02 -0.66 11.55
CA ILE A 257 6.91 -0.26 12.44
C ILE A 257 5.57 -0.06 11.73
N PRO A 258 5.46 0.56 10.54
CA PRO A 258 4.17 0.70 9.86
C PRO A 258 3.49 -0.65 9.58
N VAL A 259 4.27 -1.68 9.24
CA VAL A 259 3.76 -3.04 9.01
C VAL A 259 3.29 -3.65 10.33
N ALA A 260 4.11 -3.59 11.39
CA ALA A 260 3.73 -4.07 12.71
C ALA A 260 2.50 -3.33 13.27
N SER A 261 2.39 -2.04 13.00
CA SER A 261 1.27 -1.18 13.40
C SER A 261 -0.02 -1.58 12.68
N TRP A 262 0.05 -1.83 11.37
CA TRP A 262 -1.08 -2.37 10.60
C TRP A 262 -1.57 -3.69 11.20
N THR A 263 -0.64 -4.62 11.45
CA THR A 263 -0.96 -5.90 12.09
C THR A 263 -1.61 -5.72 13.47
N GLN A 264 -1.10 -4.82 14.31
CA GLN A 264 -1.67 -4.57 15.63
C GLN A 264 -3.09 -3.98 15.57
N MET A 265 -3.35 -3.09 14.60
CA MET A 265 -4.70 -2.54 14.39
C MET A 265 -5.69 -3.62 13.94
N LEU A 266 -5.27 -4.53 13.05
CA LEU A 266 -6.09 -5.68 12.66
C LEU A 266 -6.38 -6.60 13.86
N PHE A 267 -5.36 -6.94 14.65
CA PHE A 267 -5.54 -7.70 15.87
C PHE A 267 -6.50 -7.01 16.85
N GLY A 268 -6.46 -5.67 16.93
CA GLY A 268 -7.40 -4.90 17.74
C GLY A 268 -8.84 -5.06 17.29
N GLY A 269 -9.10 -4.97 15.97
CA GLY A 269 -10.43 -5.21 15.41
C GLY A 269 -10.94 -6.64 15.66
N ILE A 270 -10.07 -7.64 15.45
CA ILE A 270 -10.38 -9.05 15.72
C ILE A 270 -10.70 -9.27 17.20
N ALA A 271 -9.89 -8.72 18.10
CA ALA A 271 -10.12 -8.82 19.55
C ALA A 271 -11.40 -8.12 20.00
N ALA A 272 -11.69 -6.93 19.45
CA ALA A 272 -12.90 -6.15 19.77
C ALA A 272 -14.20 -6.90 19.42
N LEU A 273 -14.16 -7.69 18.34
CA LEU A 273 -15.28 -8.49 17.84
C LEU A 273 -15.31 -9.91 18.40
N GLY A 274 -14.19 -10.40 18.94
CA GLY A 274 -14.09 -11.76 19.47
C GLY A 274 -13.91 -12.85 18.42
N PHE A 275 -13.55 -12.49 17.18
CA PHE A 275 -13.47 -13.41 16.04
C PHE A 275 -12.16 -14.21 16.01
N CYS A 276 -12.08 -15.11 15.03
CA CYS A 276 -10.88 -15.84 14.60
C CYS A 276 -10.34 -16.79 15.65
N ARG A 277 -11.25 -17.52 16.31
CA ARG A 277 -10.92 -18.58 17.25
C ARG A 277 -11.35 -19.95 16.73
N ASP A 278 -10.72 -20.98 17.30
CA ASP A 278 -11.05 -22.39 17.06
C ASP A 278 -11.13 -22.73 15.56
N ASP A 279 -12.23 -23.34 15.12
CA ASP A 279 -12.41 -23.81 13.75
C ASP A 279 -12.47 -22.67 12.71
N HIS A 280 -12.67 -21.42 13.12
CA HIS A 280 -12.71 -20.24 12.24
C HIS A 280 -11.32 -19.65 11.95
N LEU A 281 -10.28 -20.05 12.70
CA LEU A 281 -8.95 -19.44 12.61
C LEU A 281 -8.35 -19.52 11.20
N GLY A 282 -8.46 -20.67 10.53
CA GLY A 282 -7.89 -20.86 9.19
C GLY A 282 -8.53 -19.93 8.14
N GLN A 283 -9.86 -19.83 8.16
CA GLN A 283 -10.63 -18.95 7.27
C GLN A 283 -10.28 -17.48 7.51
N CYS A 284 -10.23 -17.07 8.78
CA CYS A 284 -9.80 -15.74 9.18
C CYS A 284 -8.40 -15.39 8.68
N LEU A 285 -7.41 -16.28 8.90
CA LEU A 285 -6.03 -16.05 8.47
C LEU A 285 -5.95 -15.86 6.96
N ALA A 286 -6.65 -16.69 6.18
CA ALA A 286 -6.69 -16.55 4.74
C ALA A 286 -7.21 -15.16 4.32
N HIS A 287 -8.31 -14.68 4.93
CA HIS A 287 -8.92 -13.39 4.60
C HIS A 287 -8.04 -12.21 5.00
N PHE A 288 -7.53 -12.18 6.23
CA PHE A 288 -6.71 -11.08 6.74
C PHE A 288 -5.33 -11.00 6.08
N ILE A 289 -4.67 -12.14 5.84
CA ILE A 289 -3.34 -12.17 5.20
C ILE A 289 -3.46 -11.77 3.73
N MET A 290 -4.35 -12.40 2.95
CA MET A 290 -4.49 -12.10 1.52
C MET A 290 -5.05 -10.70 1.29
N GLY A 291 -6.03 -10.27 2.09
CA GLY A 291 -6.59 -8.92 2.00
C GLY A 291 -5.53 -7.86 2.30
N SER A 292 -4.72 -8.06 3.34
CA SER A 292 -3.57 -7.20 3.64
C SER A 292 -2.51 -7.23 2.52
N ALA A 293 -2.29 -8.38 1.89
CA ALA A 293 -1.35 -8.51 0.77
C ALA A 293 -1.79 -7.69 -0.46
N PHE A 294 -3.09 -7.69 -0.80
CA PHE A 294 -3.62 -6.83 -1.87
C PHE A 294 -3.48 -5.33 -1.55
N ILE A 295 -3.76 -4.94 -0.29
CA ILE A 295 -3.52 -3.56 0.17
C ILE A 295 -2.04 -3.19 0.04
N ALA A 296 -1.14 -4.04 0.55
CA ALA A 296 0.30 -3.82 0.47
C ALA A 296 0.77 -3.72 -0.99
N TYR A 297 0.24 -4.56 -1.89
CA TYR A 297 0.56 -4.49 -3.31
C TYR A 297 0.08 -3.18 -3.94
N GLY A 298 -1.12 -2.71 -3.62
CA GLY A 298 -1.60 -1.38 -4.04
C GLY A 298 -0.68 -0.25 -3.55
N ILE A 299 -0.20 -0.32 -2.31
CA ILE A 299 0.75 0.66 -1.74
C ILE A 299 2.10 0.61 -2.47
N ILE A 300 2.65 -0.59 -2.70
CA ILE A 300 3.92 -0.78 -3.43
C ILE A 300 3.78 -0.25 -4.85
N MET A 301 2.66 -0.51 -5.53
CA MET A 301 2.40 0.00 -6.86
C MET A 301 2.32 1.54 -6.87
N MET A 302 1.74 2.17 -5.85
CA MET A 302 1.78 3.62 -5.65
C MET A 302 3.21 4.16 -5.45
N ILE A 303 4.02 3.50 -4.63
CA ILE A 303 5.43 3.84 -4.43
C ILE A 303 6.18 3.76 -5.77
N MET A 304 5.97 2.69 -6.53
CA MET A 304 6.62 2.51 -7.84
C MET A 304 6.17 3.56 -8.86
N LEU A 305 4.89 3.92 -8.86
CA LEU A 305 4.32 4.93 -9.74
C LEU A 305 4.89 6.32 -9.45
N LEU A 306 4.94 6.74 -8.18
CA LEU A 306 5.29 8.12 -7.82
C LEU A 306 6.79 8.35 -7.64
N VAL A 307 7.53 7.37 -7.10
CA VAL A 307 8.94 7.57 -6.69
C VAL A 307 9.88 6.42 -7.03
N GLY A 308 9.38 5.27 -7.51
CA GLY A 308 10.19 4.08 -7.75
C GLY A 308 10.88 4.00 -9.12
N GLN A 309 10.64 4.95 -10.03
CA GLN A 309 11.17 4.91 -11.40
C GLN A 309 12.70 4.83 -11.45
N ALA A 310 13.38 5.56 -10.56
CA ALA A 310 14.83 5.54 -10.49
C ALA A 310 15.40 4.19 -10.02
N TRP A 311 14.74 3.56 -9.06
CA TRP A 311 15.14 2.24 -8.58
C TRP A 311 14.97 1.18 -9.67
N LEU A 312 13.88 1.24 -10.46
CA LEU A 312 13.68 0.36 -11.61
C LEU A 312 14.78 0.56 -12.68
N ARG A 313 15.16 1.82 -12.99
CA ARG A 313 16.27 2.11 -13.91
C ARG A 313 17.60 1.53 -13.41
N ARG A 314 17.88 1.61 -12.10
CA ARG A 314 19.12 1.09 -11.50
C ARG A 314 19.19 -0.44 -11.48
N THR A 315 18.07 -1.11 -11.23
CA THR A 315 18.02 -2.58 -11.24
C THR A 315 18.05 -3.15 -12.65
N ASN A 316 17.82 -2.32 -13.68
CA ASN A 316 17.66 -2.75 -15.07
C ASN A 316 16.61 -3.88 -15.17
N ARG A 317 15.48 -3.69 -14.50
CA ARG A 317 14.32 -4.60 -14.49
C ARG A 317 13.02 -3.79 -14.60
N SER A 318 12.00 -4.36 -15.23
CA SER A 318 10.67 -3.78 -15.27
C SER A 318 9.93 -4.06 -13.97
N GLN A 319 8.90 -3.27 -13.66
CA GLN A 319 8.07 -3.51 -12.49
C GLN A 319 7.44 -4.92 -12.55
N GLU A 320 6.97 -5.32 -13.74
CA GLU A 320 6.35 -6.63 -13.95
C GLU A 320 7.29 -7.80 -13.75
N PHE A 321 8.61 -7.61 -13.87
CA PHE A 321 9.58 -8.63 -13.49
C PHE A 321 9.44 -8.97 -12.00
N PHE A 322 9.39 -7.93 -11.14
CA PHE A 322 9.26 -8.10 -9.70
C PHE A 322 7.87 -8.61 -9.32
N ASP A 323 6.81 -8.05 -9.92
CA ASP A 323 5.44 -8.51 -9.67
C ASP A 323 5.29 -9.99 -10.06
N SER A 324 5.83 -10.38 -11.22
CA SER A 324 5.80 -11.78 -11.69
C SER A 324 6.66 -12.71 -10.83
N ALA A 325 7.78 -12.23 -10.28
CA ALA A 325 8.60 -13.02 -9.36
C ALA A 325 7.87 -13.30 -8.03
N VAL A 326 7.15 -12.31 -7.48
CA VAL A 326 6.33 -12.51 -6.28
C VAL A 326 5.16 -13.44 -6.58
N ILE A 327 4.47 -13.25 -7.70
CA ILE A 327 3.40 -14.14 -8.16
C ILE A 327 3.92 -15.59 -8.31
N ALA A 328 5.12 -15.76 -8.88
CA ALA A 328 5.75 -17.05 -9.05
C ALA A 328 6.06 -17.74 -7.71
N ALA A 329 6.70 -17.01 -6.80
CA ALA A 329 7.06 -17.52 -5.49
C ALA A 329 5.82 -17.88 -4.66
N TRP A 330 4.84 -16.96 -4.59
CA TRP A 330 3.61 -17.16 -3.84
C TRP A 330 2.80 -18.33 -4.41
N GLY A 331 2.60 -18.38 -5.73
CA GLY A 331 1.88 -19.47 -6.39
C GLY A 331 2.53 -20.83 -6.14
N CYS A 332 3.87 -20.89 -6.11
CA CYS A 332 4.61 -22.11 -5.83
C CYS A 332 4.34 -22.57 -4.39
N VAL A 333 4.52 -21.68 -3.39
CA VAL A 333 4.21 -21.99 -1.99
C VAL A 333 2.75 -22.46 -1.86
N ASN A 334 1.79 -21.69 -2.36
CA ASN A 334 0.37 -22.00 -2.27
C ASN A 334 0.03 -23.37 -2.86
N THR A 335 0.59 -23.71 -4.03
CA THR A 335 0.38 -25.02 -4.68
C THR A 335 0.80 -26.19 -3.79
N PHE A 336 1.92 -26.05 -3.07
CA PHE A 336 2.51 -27.14 -2.30
C PHE A 336 2.14 -27.12 -0.81
N THR A 337 1.53 -26.05 -0.30
CA THR A 337 1.13 -25.96 1.12
C THR A 337 -0.37 -26.08 1.37
N GLU A 338 -1.21 -25.84 0.36
CA GLU A 338 -2.66 -25.82 0.54
C GLU A 338 -3.22 -27.21 0.85
N HIS A 339 -2.85 -28.22 0.06
CA HIS A 339 -3.26 -29.59 0.32
C HIS A 339 -2.31 -30.26 1.32
N ARG A 340 -2.88 -30.87 2.36
CA ARG A 340 -2.13 -31.78 3.25
C ARG A 340 -1.83 -33.08 2.52
N TRP A 341 -0.69 -33.10 1.83
CA TRP A 341 -0.21 -34.25 1.05
C TRP A 341 -0.29 -35.54 1.86
N GLY A 342 -1.05 -36.51 1.35
CA GLY A 342 -1.34 -37.78 2.02
C GLY A 342 -2.78 -37.90 2.55
N GLY A 343 -3.51 -36.79 2.66
CA GLY A 343 -4.93 -36.72 3.01
C GLY A 343 -5.88 -36.98 1.82
N ALA A 344 -7.19 -36.90 2.08
CA ALA A 344 -8.20 -36.86 1.04
C ALA A 344 -8.36 -35.42 0.52
N TRP A 345 -8.61 -35.26 -0.77
CA TRP A 345 -8.92 -33.96 -1.36
C TRP A 345 -10.31 -33.49 -0.93
N VAL A 346 -10.39 -32.25 -0.44
CA VAL A 346 -11.65 -31.55 -0.19
C VAL A 346 -11.92 -30.60 -1.37
N GLU A 347 -13.19 -30.29 -1.66
CA GLU A 347 -13.59 -29.49 -2.84
C GLU A 347 -12.87 -28.13 -2.90
N ASN A 348 -12.72 -27.46 -1.76
CA ASN A 348 -12.01 -26.17 -1.66
C ASN A 348 -10.50 -26.31 -1.91
N ASP A 349 -9.87 -27.43 -1.51
CA ASP A 349 -8.42 -27.67 -1.69
C ASP A 349 -8.04 -27.64 -3.18
N ILE A 350 -8.88 -28.20 -4.05
CA ILE A 350 -8.61 -28.28 -5.49
C ILE A 350 -8.61 -26.89 -6.11
N GLN A 351 -9.62 -26.06 -5.79
CA GLN A 351 -9.73 -24.71 -6.34
C GLN A 351 -8.51 -23.86 -5.95
N HIS A 352 -8.13 -23.87 -4.67
CA HIS A 352 -7.00 -23.11 -4.16
C HIS A 352 -5.66 -23.63 -4.70
N THR A 353 -5.48 -24.94 -4.77
CA THR A 353 -4.24 -25.55 -5.33
C THR A 353 -4.08 -25.19 -6.80
N VAL A 354 -5.14 -25.32 -7.62
CA VAL A 354 -5.11 -24.98 -9.05
C VAL A 354 -4.92 -23.47 -9.27
N MET A 355 -5.48 -22.62 -8.39
CA MET A 355 -5.18 -21.19 -8.39
C MET A 355 -3.69 -20.93 -8.14
N GLY A 356 -3.06 -21.65 -7.22
CA GLY A 356 -1.61 -21.64 -7.02
C GLY A 356 -0.85 -22.01 -8.29
N VAL A 357 -1.30 -23.07 -8.99
CA VAL A 357 -0.65 -23.55 -10.22
C VAL A 357 -0.62 -22.50 -11.32
N ILE A 358 -1.77 -21.86 -11.59
CA ILE A 358 -1.81 -20.80 -12.60
C ILE A 358 -0.96 -19.60 -12.19
N TRP A 359 -0.93 -19.25 -10.90
CA TRP A 359 -0.08 -18.17 -10.40
C TRP A 359 1.38 -18.43 -10.71
N TRP A 360 1.95 -19.58 -10.34
CA TRP A 360 3.38 -19.79 -10.57
C TRP A 360 3.74 -20.02 -12.02
N ALA A 361 2.90 -20.70 -12.80
CA ALA A 361 3.10 -20.87 -14.23
C ALA A 361 3.06 -19.52 -14.97
N ALA A 362 2.06 -18.68 -14.69
CA ALA A 362 1.97 -17.34 -15.26
C ALA A 362 3.11 -16.44 -14.76
N GLY A 363 3.47 -16.50 -13.48
CA GLY A 363 4.59 -15.74 -12.93
C GLY A 363 5.91 -16.05 -13.65
N LEU A 364 6.24 -17.32 -13.90
CA LEU A 364 7.42 -17.70 -14.69
C LEU A 364 7.34 -17.15 -16.13
N ALA A 365 6.18 -17.20 -16.76
CA ALA A 365 5.99 -16.61 -18.09
C ALA A 365 6.16 -15.07 -18.07
N GLY A 366 5.65 -14.39 -17.04
CA GLY A 366 5.78 -12.94 -16.85
C GLY A 366 7.23 -12.51 -16.63
N ILE A 367 8.01 -13.29 -15.88
CA ILE A 367 9.47 -13.10 -15.71
C ILE A 367 10.18 -13.23 -17.06
N TRP A 368 9.83 -14.24 -17.86
CA TRP A 368 10.43 -14.47 -19.18
C TRP A 368 10.12 -13.32 -20.15
N LEU A 369 8.86 -12.86 -20.18
CA LEU A 369 8.41 -11.76 -21.03
C LEU A 369 8.91 -10.38 -20.57
N ALA A 370 9.45 -10.26 -19.36
CA ALA A 370 9.98 -9.01 -18.82
C ALA A 370 11.34 -8.60 -19.40
N ARG A 371 11.88 -9.35 -20.37
CA ARG A 371 13.17 -9.08 -21.02
C ARG A 371 13.05 -9.06 -22.55
N GLY A 372 13.61 -8.03 -23.17
CA GLY A 372 13.76 -7.91 -24.62
C GLY A 372 14.85 -8.83 -25.19
N ARG A 373 14.92 -8.94 -26.52
CA ARG A 373 15.93 -9.78 -27.21
C ARG A 373 17.36 -9.31 -26.95
N ASP A 374 17.55 -8.00 -26.82
CA ASP A 374 18.81 -7.33 -26.46
C ASP A 374 19.09 -7.39 -24.94
N GLY A 375 18.15 -7.94 -24.18
CA GLY A 375 18.20 -8.01 -22.74
C GLY A 375 17.72 -6.76 -22.01
N SER A 376 17.17 -5.78 -22.72
CA SER A 376 16.54 -4.60 -22.12
C SER A 376 15.30 -4.98 -21.29
N PRO A 377 14.96 -4.21 -20.24
CA PRO A 377 13.73 -4.43 -19.47
C PRO A 377 12.49 -4.17 -20.33
N LYS A 378 11.50 -5.07 -20.26
CA LYS A 378 10.24 -4.94 -20.98
C LYS A 378 9.04 -5.04 -20.03
N ARG A 379 8.05 -4.15 -20.20
CA ARG A 379 6.75 -4.23 -19.51
C ARG A 379 5.91 -5.35 -20.16
N ASN A 380 5.00 -5.97 -19.41
CA ASN A 380 4.09 -6.97 -19.98
C ASN A 380 2.75 -7.04 -19.22
N PHE A 381 1.78 -7.76 -19.78
CA PHE A 381 0.41 -7.78 -19.24
C PHE A 381 0.19 -8.85 -18.14
N VAL A 382 1.16 -9.75 -17.93
CA VAL A 382 0.93 -11.00 -17.19
C VAL A 382 0.48 -10.78 -15.75
N PRO A 383 1.10 -9.88 -14.94
CA PRO A 383 0.60 -9.62 -13.59
C PRO A 383 -0.86 -9.13 -13.57
N GLY A 384 -1.24 -8.25 -14.49
CA GLY A 384 -2.62 -7.77 -14.63
C GLY A 384 -3.60 -8.90 -15.01
N PHE A 385 -3.15 -9.83 -15.86
CA PHE A 385 -3.96 -10.98 -16.25
C PHE A 385 -4.15 -12.00 -15.12
N VAL A 386 -3.12 -12.22 -14.30
CA VAL A 386 -3.24 -13.08 -13.10
C VAL A 386 -4.25 -12.50 -12.11
N LEU A 387 -4.23 -11.18 -11.88
CA LEU A 387 -5.26 -10.51 -11.07
C LEU A 387 -6.66 -10.71 -11.67
N PHE A 388 -6.80 -10.59 -12.98
CA PHE A 388 -8.06 -10.82 -13.67
C PHE A 388 -8.59 -12.25 -13.48
N LEU A 389 -7.76 -13.27 -13.72
CA LEU A 389 -8.16 -14.67 -13.53
C LEU A 389 -8.49 -14.99 -12.07
N THR A 390 -7.72 -14.42 -11.14
CA THR A 390 -7.98 -14.56 -9.69
C THR A 390 -9.33 -13.96 -9.35
N GLY A 391 -9.60 -12.73 -9.79
CA GLY A 391 -10.88 -12.07 -9.53
C GLY A 391 -12.07 -12.83 -10.12
N TRP A 392 -11.92 -13.38 -11.34
CA TRP A 392 -12.93 -14.25 -11.95
C TRP A 392 -13.18 -15.50 -11.10
N GLY A 393 -12.12 -16.22 -10.71
CA GLY A 393 -12.23 -17.42 -9.88
C GLY A 393 -12.90 -17.14 -8.54
N MET A 394 -12.53 -16.04 -7.89
CA MET A 394 -13.09 -15.66 -6.59
C MET A 394 -14.54 -15.16 -6.68
N SER A 395 -14.95 -14.56 -7.80
CA SER A 395 -16.34 -14.18 -8.04
C SER A 395 -17.28 -15.38 -8.18
N ALA A 396 -16.74 -16.55 -8.52
CA ALA A 396 -17.47 -17.80 -8.67
C ALA A 396 -17.23 -18.77 -7.49
N HIS A 397 -16.53 -18.32 -6.45
CA HIS A 397 -16.21 -19.16 -5.30
C HIS A 397 -17.45 -19.38 -4.43
N PRO A 398 -17.88 -20.62 -4.18
CA PRO A 398 -19.09 -20.91 -3.42
C PRO A 398 -18.95 -20.47 -1.96
N GLN A 399 -20.03 -19.94 -1.39
CA GLN A 399 -20.08 -19.50 0.01
C GLN A 399 -21.37 -20.00 0.66
N HIS A 400 -21.32 -20.30 1.96
CA HIS A 400 -22.48 -20.78 2.70
C HIS A 400 -23.49 -19.67 3.05
N ASN A 401 -23.02 -18.42 3.16
CA ASN A 401 -23.85 -17.26 3.49
C ASN A 401 -24.02 -16.38 2.24
N MET A 402 -25.28 -16.04 1.88
CA MET A 402 -25.58 -15.18 0.73
C MET A 402 -24.93 -13.79 0.81
N LEU A 403 -24.86 -13.18 1.99
CA LEU A 403 -24.13 -11.92 2.20
C LEU A 403 -22.64 -12.10 1.86
N SER A 404 -22.04 -13.21 2.31
CA SER A 404 -20.66 -13.55 1.95
C SER A 404 -20.50 -13.74 0.44
N THR A 405 -21.42 -14.46 -0.23
CA THR A 405 -21.43 -14.64 -1.68
C THR A 405 -21.41 -13.29 -2.41
N MET A 406 -22.28 -12.35 -2.02
CA MET A 406 -22.36 -11.04 -2.66
C MET A 406 -21.10 -10.19 -2.42
N VAL A 407 -20.50 -10.27 -1.22
CA VAL A 407 -19.23 -9.59 -0.93
C VAL A 407 -18.07 -10.20 -1.73
N HIS A 408 -18.02 -11.52 -1.86
CA HIS A 408 -17.00 -12.22 -2.68
C HIS A 408 -17.13 -11.91 -4.17
N ILE A 409 -18.36 -11.83 -4.70
CA ILE A 409 -18.63 -11.37 -6.08
C ILE A 409 -18.09 -9.94 -6.27
N ALA A 410 -18.40 -9.04 -5.35
CA ALA A 410 -17.93 -7.65 -5.41
C ALA A 410 -16.40 -7.57 -5.34
N PHE A 411 -15.76 -8.32 -4.44
CA PHE A 411 -14.31 -8.46 -4.38
C PHE A 411 -13.73 -8.95 -5.71
N GLY A 412 -14.30 -10.02 -6.26
CA GLY A 412 -13.86 -10.63 -7.53
C GLY A 412 -13.93 -9.65 -8.70
N TYR A 413 -15.05 -8.93 -8.84
CA TYR A 413 -15.20 -7.89 -9.87
C TYR A 413 -14.24 -6.71 -9.67
N THR A 414 -14.00 -6.30 -8.43
CA THR A 414 -13.02 -5.25 -8.11
C THR A 414 -11.62 -5.67 -8.52
N LEU A 415 -11.26 -6.93 -8.24
CA LEU A 415 -9.94 -7.48 -8.57
C LEU A 415 -9.78 -7.69 -10.08
N MET A 416 -10.84 -8.12 -10.77
CA MET A 416 -10.89 -8.15 -12.24
C MET A 416 -10.66 -6.77 -12.83
N ALA A 417 -11.35 -5.75 -12.30
CA ALA A 417 -11.18 -4.37 -12.73
C ALA A 417 -9.75 -3.85 -12.47
N ALA A 418 -9.13 -4.20 -11.33
CA ALA A 418 -7.73 -3.89 -11.07
C ALA A 418 -6.80 -4.53 -12.12
N GLY A 419 -7.02 -5.80 -12.46
CA GLY A 419 -6.27 -6.50 -13.49
C GLY A 419 -6.42 -5.89 -14.89
N VAL A 420 -7.66 -5.62 -15.31
CA VAL A 420 -7.97 -4.99 -16.61
C VAL A 420 -7.37 -3.60 -16.70
N THR A 421 -7.57 -2.75 -15.69
CA THR A 421 -7.03 -1.40 -15.67
C THR A 421 -5.51 -1.42 -15.67
N ARG A 422 -4.86 -2.37 -15.00
CA ARG A 422 -3.39 -2.55 -15.09
C ARG A 422 -2.94 -2.94 -16.49
N MET A 423 -3.64 -3.85 -17.17
CA MET A 423 -3.33 -4.19 -18.56
C MET A 423 -3.51 -2.97 -19.48
N VAL A 424 -4.60 -2.21 -19.31
CA VAL A 424 -4.85 -0.99 -20.09
C VAL A 424 -3.77 0.07 -19.85
N GLU A 425 -3.34 0.22 -18.60
CA GLU A 425 -2.26 1.13 -18.23
C GLU A 425 -0.96 0.80 -18.98
N VAL A 426 -0.55 -0.47 -18.93
CA VAL A 426 0.68 -0.94 -19.57
C VAL A 426 0.59 -0.81 -21.10
N MET A 427 -0.47 -1.35 -21.70
CA MET A 427 -0.57 -1.51 -23.15
C MET A 427 -0.96 -0.21 -23.87
N PHE A 428 -1.78 0.66 -23.28
CA PHE A 428 -2.33 1.83 -23.97
C PHE A 428 -1.92 3.17 -23.33
N VAL A 429 -1.90 3.27 -21.99
CA VAL A 429 -1.56 4.54 -21.34
C VAL A 429 -0.06 4.81 -21.44
N LEU A 430 0.76 3.81 -21.11
CA LEU A 430 2.21 3.89 -21.22
C LEU A 430 2.75 3.35 -22.55
N ASN A 431 1.98 2.53 -23.26
CA ASN A 431 2.40 1.88 -24.51
C ASN A 431 3.76 1.16 -24.33
N ASP A 432 3.81 0.28 -23.32
CA ASP A 432 4.99 -0.48 -22.87
C ASP A 432 6.19 0.36 -22.39
N LYS A 433 6.07 1.70 -22.32
CA LYS A 433 7.11 2.57 -21.76
C LYS A 433 7.17 2.45 -20.23
N ALA A 434 8.34 2.74 -19.65
CA ALA A 434 8.51 2.72 -18.20
C ALA A 434 7.72 3.83 -17.49
N SER A 435 7.69 5.03 -18.08
CA SER A 435 7.02 6.22 -17.55
C SER A 435 6.48 7.10 -18.68
N THR A 436 5.68 8.10 -18.33
CA THR A 436 5.27 9.18 -19.23
C THR A 436 6.48 10.05 -19.62
N GLU A 437 6.36 10.79 -20.72
CA GLU A 437 7.41 11.71 -21.20
C GLU A 437 7.60 12.92 -20.28
N SER A 438 6.52 13.35 -19.60
CA SER A 438 6.55 14.43 -18.62
C SER A 438 7.10 14.01 -17.25
N GLY A 439 7.30 12.70 -17.02
CA GLY A 439 7.60 12.15 -15.69
C GLY A 439 6.40 12.11 -14.73
N GLU A 440 5.41 12.96 -14.95
CA GLU A 440 4.18 13.02 -14.16
C GLU A 440 3.20 11.85 -14.47
N PRO A 441 2.66 11.18 -13.44
CA PRO A 441 1.64 10.16 -13.59
C PRO A 441 0.32 10.71 -14.14
N ARG A 442 -0.34 9.94 -15.01
CA ARG A 442 -1.71 10.25 -15.48
C ARG A 442 -2.75 9.75 -14.47
N SER A 443 -3.90 10.41 -14.42
CA SER A 443 -5.03 10.03 -13.55
C SER A 443 -5.40 8.54 -13.64
N PHE A 444 -5.36 7.97 -14.86
CA PHE A 444 -5.67 6.55 -15.07
C PHE A 444 -4.73 5.59 -14.32
N GLN A 445 -3.46 5.96 -14.11
CA GLN A 445 -2.47 5.09 -13.47
C GLN A 445 -2.71 4.91 -11.97
N TYR A 446 -3.56 5.74 -11.37
CA TYR A 446 -3.98 5.61 -9.97
C TYR A 446 -5.12 4.60 -9.78
N ILE A 447 -5.82 4.21 -10.86
CA ILE A 447 -6.96 3.29 -10.78
C ILE A 447 -6.52 1.89 -10.33
N PRO A 448 -5.50 1.24 -10.94
CA PRO A 448 -5.08 -0.10 -10.51
C PRO A 448 -4.68 -0.20 -9.03
N PRO A 449 -3.81 0.68 -8.47
CA PRO A 449 -3.46 0.57 -7.06
C PRO A 449 -4.64 0.86 -6.12
N PHE A 450 -5.54 1.79 -6.47
CA PHE A 450 -6.74 2.04 -5.68
C PHE A 450 -7.65 0.81 -5.64
N LEU A 451 -7.91 0.18 -6.80
CA LEU A 451 -8.75 -1.01 -6.86
C LEU A 451 -8.12 -2.20 -6.12
N LEU A 452 -6.79 -2.33 -6.11
CA LEU A 452 -6.10 -3.33 -5.28
C LEU A 452 -6.32 -3.09 -3.78
N MET A 453 -6.27 -1.84 -3.31
CA MET A 453 -6.58 -1.52 -1.91
C MET A 453 -8.04 -1.82 -1.58
N ALA A 454 -8.98 -1.47 -2.47
CA ALA A 454 -10.40 -1.77 -2.31
C ALA A 454 -10.68 -3.28 -2.29
N SER A 455 -10.06 -4.04 -3.20
CA SER A 455 -10.08 -5.51 -3.21
C SER A 455 -9.57 -6.07 -1.89
N GLY A 456 -8.49 -5.53 -1.33
CA GLY A 456 -7.97 -6.01 -0.06
C GLY A 456 -8.89 -5.76 1.14
N PHE A 457 -9.54 -4.58 1.23
CA PHE A 457 -10.54 -4.31 2.27
C PHE A 457 -11.79 -5.18 2.13
N THR A 458 -12.29 -5.35 0.90
CA THR A 458 -13.46 -6.21 0.63
C THR A 458 -13.17 -7.67 0.96
N PHE A 459 -12.01 -8.19 0.58
CA PHE A 459 -11.62 -9.57 0.91
C PHE A 459 -11.41 -9.78 2.40
N MET A 460 -10.63 -8.90 3.04
CA MET A 460 -10.30 -9.02 4.46
C MET A 460 -11.55 -9.01 5.36
N SER A 461 -12.60 -8.31 4.94
CA SER A 461 -13.80 -8.13 5.74
C SER A 461 -14.90 -9.16 5.42
N ALA A 462 -14.60 -10.22 4.66
CA ALA A 462 -15.53 -11.27 4.24
C ALA A 462 -15.42 -12.57 5.08
N THR A 463 -14.96 -12.48 6.32
CA THR A 463 -14.89 -13.64 7.22
C THR A 463 -16.27 -14.18 7.59
N GLU A 464 -16.40 -15.48 7.80
CA GLU A 464 -17.69 -16.13 8.10
C GLU A 464 -18.41 -15.50 9.31
N GLU A 465 -17.68 -15.29 10.42
CA GLU A 465 -18.22 -14.70 11.65
C GLU A 465 -18.73 -13.26 11.44
N GLN A 466 -17.95 -12.44 10.72
CA GLN A 466 -18.34 -11.07 10.36
C GLN A 466 -19.58 -11.05 9.46
N MET A 467 -19.66 -11.96 8.48
CA MET A 467 -20.82 -12.07 7.59
C MET A 467 -22.07 -12.53 8.34
N ALA A 468 -21.93 -13.44 9.30
CA ALA A 468 -23.03 -13.86 10.17
C ALA A 468 -23.54 -12.70 11.03
N LEU A 469 -22.63 -11.94 11.65
CA LEU A 469 -22.97 -10.78 12.48
C LEU A 469 -23.71 -9.70 11.67
N LEU A 470 -23.21 -9.35 10.49
CA LEU A 470 -23.82 -8.33 9.63
C LEU A 470 -25.18 -8.79 9.08
N SER A 471 -25.29 -10.06 8.70
CA SER A 471 -26.56 -10.65 8.24
C SER A 471 -27.60 -10.66 9.35
N GLY A 472 -27.20 -10.97 10.59
CA GLY A 472 -28.10 -10.93 11.75
C GLY A 472 -28.57 -9.51 12.09
N ALA A 473 -27.75 -8.50 11.83
CA ALA A 473 -28.09 -7.09 11.99
C ALA A 473 -28.93 -6.52 10.82
N GLY A 474 -29.22 -7.31 9.77
CA GLY A 474 -29.96 -6.84 8.60
C GLY A 474 -29.18 -5.85 7.71
N ILE A 475 -27.85 -5.82 7.81
CA ILE A 475 -27.01 -4.92 7.00
C ILE A 475 -26.89 -5.49 5.59
N THR A 476 -27.21 -4.66 4.59
CA THR A 476 -27.13 -5.05 3.18
C THR A 476 -25.69 -5.04 2.66
N HIS A 477 -25.39 -5.95 1.72
CA HIS A 477 -24.08 -6.03 1.07
C HIS A 477 -23.65 -4.69 0.45
N VAL A 478 -24.56 -3.95 -0.21
CA VAL A 478 -24.24 -2.67 -0.85
C VAL A 478 -23.73 -1.65 0.15
N SER A 479 -24.47 -1.42 1.24
CA SER A 479 -24.10 -0.44 2.28
C SER A 479 -22.75 -0.80 2.89
N TYR A 480 -22.55 -2.09 3.15
CA TYR A 480 -21.32 -2.62 3.69
C TYR A 480 -20.12 -2.42 2.74
N ILE A 481 -20.27 -2.77 1.45
CA ILE A 481 -19.21 -2.59 0.44
C ILE A 481 -18.84 -1.11 0.29
N LEU A 482 -19.79 -0.18 0.31
CA LEU A 482 -19.51 1.26 0.23
C LEU A 482 -18.70 1.78 1.42
N VAL A 483 -18.93 1.23 2.63
CA VAL A 483 -18.10 1.52 3.81
C VAL A 483 -16.67 1.02 3.60
N LEU A 484 -16.49 -0.20 3.07
CA LEU A 484 -15.17 -0.76 2.79
C LEU A 484 -14.41 0.04 1.72
N TYR A 485 -15.10 0.49 0.67
CA TYR A 485 -14.52 1.40 -0.32
C TYR A 485 -14.15 2.76 0.27
N SER A 486 -14.91 3.25 1.25
CA SER A 486 -14.59 4.49 1.96
C SER A 486 -13.27 4.35 2.73
N PHE A 487 -13.06 3.22 3.43
CA PHE A 487 -11.76 2.92 4.05
C PHE A 487 -10.62 2.81 3.03
N ALA A 488 -10.88 2.21 1.87
CA ALA A 488 -9.90 2.17 0.78
C ALA A 488 -9.51 3.57 0.30
N PHE A 489 -10.47 4.50 0.16
CA PHE A 489 -10.18 5.90 -0.19
C PHE A 489 -9.39 6.63 0.88
N LEU A 490 -9.69 6.41 2.17
CA LEU A 490 -8.95 7.04 3.27
C LEU A 490 -7.50 6.55 3.31
N LEU A 491 -7.26 5.25 3.12
CA LEU A 491 -5.91 4.70 3.04
C LEU A 491 -5.19 5.20 1.78
N PHE A 492 -5.87 5.21 0.64
CA PHE A 492 -5.33 5.73 -0.61
C PHE A 492 -4.91 7.20 -0.48
N LEU A 493 -5.74 8.04 0.17
CA LEU A 493 -5.42 9.43 0.48
C LEU A 493 -4.19 9.53 1.37
N LEU A 494 -4.15 8.77 2.47
CA LEU A 494 -3.00 8.77 3.39
C LEU A 494 -1.70 8.42 2.66
N VAL A 495 -1.71 7.37 1.82
CA VAL A 495 -0.54 6.95 1.05
C VAL A 495 -0.11 8.06 0.07
N ASN A 496 -1.04 8.70 -0.62
CA ASN A 496 -0.75 9.84 -1.49
C ASN A 496 -0.12 11.01 -0.72
N VAL A 497 -0.67 11.37 0.44
CA VAL A 497 -0.12 12.43 1.30
C VAL A 497 1.31 12.10 1.74
N LEU A 498 1.56 10.87 2.20
CA LEU A 498 2.89 10.42 2.61
C LEU A 498 3.90 10.48 1.44
N LEU A 499 3.52 9.99 0.27
CA LEU A 499 4.38 10.03 -0.93
C LEU A 499 4.59 11.45 -1.45
N HIS A 500 3.61 12.32 -1.34
CA HIS A 500 3.75 13.73 -1.69
C HIS A 500 4.71 14.45 -0.74
N ILE A 501 4.58 14.24 0.58
CA ILE A 501 5.53 14.79 1.57
C ILE A 501 6.94 14.33 1.24
N TYR A 502 7.13 13.04 0.94
CA TYR A 502 8.43 12.52 0.50
C TYR A 502 8.92 13.25 -0.75
N ALA A 503 8.12 13.27 -1.83
CA ALA A 503 8.53 13.80 -3.13
C ALA A 503 8.93 15.29 -3.07
N VAL A 504 8.17 16.11 -2.35
CA VAL A 504 8.43 17.56 -2.23
C VAL A 504 9.67 17.85 -1.37
N ASN A 505 9.99 17.00 -0.40
CA ASN A 505 11.12 17.21 0.50
C ASN A 505 12.40 16.46 0.08
N ALA A 506 12.32 15.56 -0.91
CA ALA A 506 13.45 14.77 -1.38
C ALA A 506 14.36 15.51 -2.39
N GLY A 507 13.94 16.64 -2.96
CA GLY A 507 14.74 17.44 -3.92
C GLY A 507 15.34 18.72 -3.30
N PRO A 508 16.47 19.25 -3.82
CA PRO A 508 16.93 20.58 -3.41
C PRO A 508 15.95 21.66 -3.89
N SER A 509 15.73 22.68 -3.05
CA SER A 509 14.88 23.84 -3.33
C SER A 509 15.23 24.44 -4.70
N VAL A 510 14.29 24.37 -5.65
CA VAL A 510 14.42 25.01 -6.97
C VAL A 510 14.56 26.52 -6.75
N PRO A 511 15.65 27.18 -7.21
CA PRO A 511 15.71 28.64 -7.22
C PRO A 511 14.59 29.17 -8.13
N PRO A 512 14.06 30.38 -7.88
CA PRO A 512 13.02 30.96 -8.73
C PRO A 512 13.44 30.94 -10.21
N LYS A 513 12.47 30.71 -11.10
CA LYS A 513 12.66 30.77 -12.55
C LYS A 513 13.12 32.18 -12.93
N ASP A 514 14.42 32.35 -13.10
CA ASP A 514 14.97 33.47 -13.85
C ASP A 514 15.15 33.05 -15.32
N VAL A 515 14.30 33.66 -16.15
CA VAL A 515 14.47 34.13 -17.53
C VAL A 515 15.23 33.25 -18.53
N GLU A 516 14.50 32.96 -19.62
CA GLU A 516 14.90 32.50 -20.96
C GLU A 516 16.40 32.38 -21.29
N GLY A 517 16.76 31.18 -21.73
CA GLY A 517 17.66 31.05 -22.88
C GLY A 517 19.02 30.41 -22.65
N VAL A 518 19.10 29.15 -22.19
CA VAL A 518 20.21 28.26 -22.59
C VAL A 518 19.71 26.82 -22.68
N ARG A 519 19.62 26.29 -23.90
CA ARG A 519 19.56 24.84 -24.16
C ARG A 519 20.88 24.21 -23.67
N ARG A 520 20.83 23.44 -22.58
CA ARG A 520 21.81 22.37 -22.33
C ARG A 520 21.07 21.10 -21.91
N HIS A 521 21.17 20.10 -22.77
CA HIS A 521 20.83 18.73 -22.49
C HIS A 521 21.60 18.30 -21.22
N ARG A 522 20.90 18.00 -20.13
CA ARG A 522 21.52 17.62 -18.85
C ARG A 522 21.02 16.24 -18.44
N PRO A 523 21.91 15.25 -18.25
CA PRO A 523 21.55 13.98 -17.63
C PRO A 523 21.48 14.23 -16.12
N SER A 524 20.34 14.74 -15.61
CA SER A 524 20.22 15.12 -14.19
C SER A 524 19.61 14.04 -13.30
N ASP A 525 18.77 13.16 -13.84
CA ASP A 525 18.06 12.16 -13.02
C ASP A 525 19.01 11.12 -12.38
N SER A 526 20.10 10.75 -13.06
CA SER A 526 21.07 9.78 -12.56
C SER A 526 22.05 10.38 -11.55
N ARG A 527 22.27 11.70 -11.58
CA ARG A 527 23.21 12.40 -10.68
C ARG A 527 22.54 12.82 -9.36
N GLN A 528 21.27 13.24 -9.41
CA GLN A 528 20.48 13.62 -8.23
C GLN A 528 20.28 12.47 -7.23
N ILE A 529 20.25 11.24 -7.74
CA ILE A 529 20.02 10.04 -6.92
C ILE A 529 21.33 9.41 -6.49
N ARG A 530 22.40 9.58 -7.29
CA ARG A 530 23.75 9.32 -6.81
C ARG A 530 24.01 10.20 -5.60
N GLU A 531 23.72 11.50 -5.63
CA GLU A 531 23.90 12.36 -4.44
C GLU A 531 22.99 11.99 -3.25
N ALA A 532 21.78 11.44 -3.45
CA ALA A 532 20.90 11.02 -2.35
C ALA A 532 21.32 9.67 -1.70
N GLU A 533 21.81 8.71 -2.50
CA GLU A 533 22.31 7.41 -2.01
C GLU A 533 23.78 7.45 -1.62
N GLU A 534 24.62 8.23 -2.31
CA GLU A 534 25.97 8.63 -1.90
C GLU A 534 25.89 9.52 -0.65
N PHE A 535 24.71 10.04 -0.24
CA PHE A 535 24.45 10.66 1.08
C PHE A 535 23.90 9.68 2.14
N GLU A 536 23.38 8.52 1.73
CA GLU A 536 23.17 7.36 2.62
C GLU A 536 24.47 6.54 2.81
N LEU A 537 25.34 6.52 1.80
CA LEU A 537 26.66 5.88 1.78
C LEU A 537 27.81 6.81 2.24
N ASP A 538 27.78 8.13 2.05
CA ASP A 538 28.78 9.05 2.65
C ASP A 538 28.66 9.06 4.16
N GLY A 539 27.46 8.81 4.70
CA GLY A 539 27.29 8.51 6.12
C GLY A 539 28.01 7.23 6.58
N LEU A 540 28.49 6.40 5.65
CA LEU A 540 29.24 5.17 5.87
C LEU A 540 30.70 5.22 5.38
N ILE A 541 31.09 6.20 4.55
CA ILE A 541 32.42 6.27 3.90
C ILE A 541 33.19 7.57 4.26
N SER A 542 32.53 8.69 4.61
CA SER A 542 33.21 9.99 4.81
C SER A 542 33.87 10.22 6.18
N GLU A 543 33.87 9.24 7.10
CA GLU A 543 34.51 9.38 8.43
C GLU A 543 35.96 8.80 8.49
N ASP A 544 36.61 8.49 7.36
CA ASP A 544 37.97 7.91 7.33
C ASP A 544 39.09 8.86 6.86
N GLU A 545 38.83 10.17 6.70
CA GLU A 545 39.91 11.16 6.53
C GLU A 545 39.97 12.12 7.72
N GLY A 546 40.55 11.63 8.81
CA GLY A 546 40.57 12.33 10.09
C GLY A 546 41.79 12.05 10.97
N GLY A 547 43.00 12.00 10.41
CA GLY A 547 44.22 12.34 11.15
C GLY A 547 45.32 11.27 11.23
N GLY A 548 46.45 11.53 10.57
CA GLY A 548 47.70 10.80 10.82
C GLY A 548 48.86 11.21 9.90
N GLY A 549 49.65 12.20 10.33
CA GLY A 549 51.12 12.28 10.14
C GLY A 549 51.75 12.07 8.75
N ARG A 550 52.30 13.18 8.24
CA ARG A 550 53.23 13.36 7.11
C ARG A 550 54.45 12.41 7.11
N GLU A 551 54.87 12.05 5.88
CA GLU A 551 56.26 11.89 5.38
C GLU A 551 56.77 10.48 5.00
N SER A 552 56.83 10.19 3.70
CA SER A 552 58.06 9.80 2.95
C SER A 552 57.67 9.36 1.52
N GLY A 553 58.38 9.87 0.52
CA GLY A 553 58.04 9.70 -0.89
C GLY A 553 58.44 8.35 -1.47
N LEU A 554 57.76 7.98 -2.55
CA LEU A 554 58.30 7.19 -3.65
C LEU A 554 57.40 7.35 -4.87
N GLU A 555 58.07 7.52 -6.01
CA GLU A 555 57.55 7.91 -7.32
C GLU A 555 56.81 6.78 -8.07
N SER A 556 55.92 7.24 -8.97
CA SER A 556 55.57 6.67 -10.29
C SER A 556 54.59 5.49 -10.41
N PRO A 557 53.90 5.32 -11.57
CA PRO A 557 53.57 6.31 -12.59
C PRO A 557 52.11 6.24 -13.12
N SER A 558 51.66 7.40 -13.60
CA SER A 558 50.50 7.57 -14.48
C SER A 558 50.68 6.89 -15.84
N THR A 559 49.68 6.18 -16.32
CA THR A 559 49.54 5.81 -17.74
C THR A 559 48.40 6.58 -18.39
N LEU A 560 48.75 7.78 -18.87
CA LEU A 560 48.12 8.41 -20.03
C LEU A 560 48.68 7.74 -21.29
N GLY A 561 47.84 7.00 -22.02
CA GLY A 561 48.14 6.49 -23.35
C GLY A 561 47.48 7.35 -24.42
N LYS A 562 48.30 8.08 -25.19
CA LYS A 562 47.96 8.93 -26.33
C LYS A 562 47.43 8.14 -27.53
N ASN A 563 46.63 8.86 -28.32
CA ASN A 563 46.15 8.59 -29.68
C ASN A 563 47.21 8.05 -30.65
N SER A 564 46.75 7.21 -31.59
CA SER A 564 47.27 7.19 -32.96
C SER A 564 46.12 6.92 -33.95
N GLU A 565 45.83 7.92 -34.77
CA GLU A 565 45.13 7.77 -36.04
C GLU A 565 45.97 6.89 -36.98
N THR A 566 45.33 5.95 -37.67
CA THR A 566 45.81 5.47 -38.97
C THR A 566 44.62 5.31 -39.89
N ARG A 567 44.58 6.16 -40.91
CA ARG A 567 43.74 6.07 -42.10
C ARG A 567 44.48 5.23 -43.16
N VAL A 568 43.75 4.81 -44.20
CA VAL A 568 44.16 4.11 -45.45
C VAL A 568 44.04 2.59 -45.32
N ALA A 569 43.28 1.84 -46.14
CA ALA A 569 42.57 2.10 -47.39
C ALA A 569 41.20 1.40 -47.39
#